data_AF-A0A2N1TSB6-F1
#
_entry.id   AF-A0A2N1TSB6-F1
#
_cell.length_a   1.000
_cell.length_b   1.000
_cell.length_c   1.000
_cell.angle_alpha   90.00
_cell.angle_beta   90.00
_cell.angle_gamma   90.00
#
_symmetry.space_group_name_H-M   'P 1'
#
loop_
_entity.id
_entity.type
_entity.pdbx_description
1 polymer ?
#
loop_
_entity_poly.entity_id
_entity_poly.type
_entity_poly.pdbx_seq_one_letter_code
_entity_poly.pdbx_strand_id
1 'polypeptide(L)' 'MSQKDRLSPKAYEAIDGKDYPSFVPASETPLEFTLKAVVIGIIIGSVFGAANAYLGLKVGLTVSASIPAAVMAVAI' A
#
# COMPACT_ATOMS: atom_id res chain seq x y z
N MET A 1 30.05 -15.55 -6.74
CA MET A 1 29.07 -14.49 -6.45
C MET A 1 28.85 -13.70 -7.73
N SER A 2 27.64 -13.74 -8.27
CA SER A 2 27.29 -13.16 -9.56
C SER A 2 27.17 -11.64 -9.43
N GLN A 3 27.66 -10.88 -10.42
CA GLN A 3 27.63 -9.41 -10.44
C GLN A 3 26.21 -8.81 -10.34
N LYS A 4 25.16 -9.64 -10.48
CA LYS A 4 23.72 -9.28 -10.37
C LYS A 4 23.26 -8.93 -8.95
N ASP A 5 24.02 -9.25 -7.91
CA ASP A 5 23.61 -9.03 -6.51
C ASP A 5 24.17 -7.73 -5.90
N ARG A 6 24.77 -6.85 -6.71
CA ARG A 6 25.34 -5.57 -6.25
C ARG A 6 24.27 -4.48 -6.29
N LEU A 7 24.12 -3.74 -5.20
CA LEU A 7 23.30 -2.54 -5.17
C LEU A 7 23.81 -1.53 -6.22
N SER A 8 22.93 -0.64 -6.68
CA SER A 8 23.30 0.36 -7.68
C SER A 8 24.53 1.16 -7.21
N PRO A 9 25.43 1.63 -8.11
CA PRO A 9 26.61 2.41 -7.72
C PRO A 9 26.29 3.61 -6.81
N LYS A 10 25.13 4.23 -7.02
CA LYS A 10 24.56 5.33 -6.22
C LYS A 10 24.25 4.96 -4.76
N ALA A 11 24.24 3.68 -4.40
CA ALA A 11 24.00 3.21 -3.03
C ALA A 11 25.24 3.33 -2.14
N TYR A 12 26.43 3.52 -2.72
CA TYR A 12 27.69 3.60 -1.99
C TYR A 12 28.30 5.02 -2.01
N GLU A 13 27.67 5.95 -2.72
CA GLU A 13 28.10 7.33 -2.86
C GLU A 13 27.33 8.22 -1.86
N ALA A 14 28.04 9.15 -1.22
CA ALA A 14 27.39 10.16 -0.39
C ALA A 14 26.74 11.21 -1.30
N ILE A 15 25.45 11.01 -1.59
CA ILE A 15 24.64 11.95 -2.35
C ILE A 15 24.09 13.00 -1.39
N ASP A 16 24.22 14.29 -1.74
CA ASP A 16 23.57 15.36 -0.98
C ASP A 16 22.05 15.13 -0.94
N GLY A 17 21.40 15.42 0.18
CA GLY A 17 19.97 15.16 0.34
C GLY A 17 19.09 15.84 -0.72
N LYS A 18 19.61 16.89 -1.39
CA LYS A 18 18.94 17.58 -2.49
C LYS A 18 19.02 16.83 -3.83
N ASP A 19 20.03 15.99 -4.03
CA ASP A 19 20.31 15.28 -5.27
C ASP A 19 19.82 13.81 -5.25
N TYR A 20 19.17 13.39 -4.15
CA TYR A 20 18.64 12.04 -4.02
C TYR A 20 17.45 11.84 -4.98
N PRO A 21 17.51 10.87 -5.92
CA PRO A 21 16.43 10.67 -6.87
C PRO A 21 15.18 10.19 -6.14
N SER A 22 14.08 10.95 -6.25
CA SER A 22 12.78 10.53 -5.73
C SER A 22 12.23 9.34 -6.51
N PHE A 23 11.63 8.37 -5.82
CA PHE A 23 10.97 7.23 -6.48
C PHE A 23 9.77 7.67 -7.31
N VAL A 24 9.04 8.69 -6.85
CA VAL A 24 7.96 9.38 -7.58
C VAL A 24 8.38 10.84 -7.78
N PRO A 25 8.59 11.32 -9.02
CA PRO A 25 8.93 12.71 -9.31
C PRO A 25 7.78 13.67 -8.98
N ALA A 26 8.08 14.88 -8.51
CA ALA A 26 7.06 15.91 -8.22
C ALA A 26 6.29 16.41 -9.47
N SER A 27 6.84 16.21 -10.67
CA SER A 27 6.17 16.50 -11.94
C SER A 27 5.18 15.42 -12.38
N GLU A 28 5.22 14.24 -11.74
CA GLU A 28 4.33 13.14 -12.05
C GLU A 28 3.10 13.18 -11.13
N THR A 29 1.92 13.16 -11.71
CA THR A 29 0.65 13.01 -11.00
C THR A 29 0.09 11.62 -11.29
N PRO A 30 0.42 10.60 -10.47
CA PRO A 30 -0.11 9.26 -10.69
C PRO A 30 -1.64 9.26 -10.53
N LEU A 31 -2.31 8.39 -11.29
CA LEU A 31 -3.76 8.28 -11.23
C LEU A 31 -4.18 7.54 -9.95
N GLU A 32 -4.63 8.28 -8.93
CA GLU A 32 -5.02 7.69 -7.64
C GLU A 32 -6.37 6.95 -7.72
N PHE A 33 -7.27 7.42 -8.59
CA PHE A 33 -8.59 6.80 -8.80
C PHE A 33 -8.58 5.96 -10.08
N THR A 34 -8.43 4.65 -9.91
CA THR A 34 -8.44 3.68 -11.03
C THR A 34 -9.57 2.68 -10.87
N LEU A 35 -10.06 2.14 -11.99
CA LEU A 35 -11.06 1.07 -11.95
C LEU A 35 -10.55 -0.16 -11.18
N LYS A 36 -9.26 -0.48 -11.32
CA LYS A 36 -8.59 -1.55 -10.54
C LYS A 36 -8.74 -1.28 -9.03
N ALA A 37 -8.42 -0.05 -8.57
CA ALA A 37 -8.51 0.32 -7.17
C ALA A 37 -9.96 0.23 -6.64
N VAL A 38 -10.95 0.64 -7.44
CA VAL A 38 -12.37 0.54 -7.06
C VAL A 38 -12.80 -0.93 -6.91
N VAL A 39 -12.47 -1.79 -7.87
CA VAL A 39 -12.86 -3.21 -7.83
C VAL A 39 -12.22 -3.92 -6.64
N ILE A 40 -10.92 -3.71 -6.42
CA ILE A 40 -10.21 -4.30 -5.27
C ILE A 40 -10.77 -3.76 -3.95
N GLY A 41 -11.02 -2.45 -3.86
CA GLY A 41 -11.60 -1.81 -2.69
C GLY A 41 -12.99 -2.36 -2.33
N ILE A 42 -13.84 -2.60 -3.33
CA ILE A 42 -15.16 -3.22 -3.13
C ILE A 42 -15.02 -4.64 -2.57
N ILE A 43 -14.13 -5.45 -3.14
CA ILE A 43 -13.93 -6.85 -2.71
C ILE A 43 -13.44 -6.88 -1.26
N ILE A 44 -12.35 -6.16 -0.95
CA ILE A 44 -11.76 -6.10 0.39
C ILE A 44 -12.77 -5.52 1.38
N GLY A 45 -13.38 -4.38 1.05
CA GLY A 45 -14.34 -3.68 1.90
C GLY A 45 -15.57 -4.54 2.22
N SER A 46 -16.08 -5.31 1.25
CA SER A 46 -17.21 -6.21 1.46
C SER A 46 -16.86 -7.34 2.44
N VAL A 47 -15.67 -7.95 2.28
CA VAL A 47 -15.22 -9.04 3.17
C VAL A 47 -15.04 -8.54 4.60
N PHE A 48 -14.29 -7.45 4.76
CA PHE A 48 -14.02 -6.88 6.08
C PHE A 48 -15.28 -6.27 6.72
N GLY A 49 -16.16 -5.66 5.94
CA GLY A 49 -17.45 -5.15 6.39
C GLY A 49 -18.37 -6.26 6.86
N ALA A 50 -18.50 -7.35 6.09
CA ALA A 50 -19.31 -8.51 6.47
C ALA A 50 -18.75 -9.20 7.71
N ALA A 51 -17.43 -9.39 7.79
CA ALA A 51 -16.78 -9.94 8.99
C ALA A 51 -17.03 -9.06 10.22
N ASN A 52 -16.91 -7.73 10.08
CA ASN A 52 -17.13 -6.81 11.20
C ASN A 52 -18.59 -6.77 11.65
N ALA A 53 -19.54 -6.81 10.71
CA ALA A 53 -20.97 -6.91 11.03
C ALA A 53 -21.29 -8.23 11.73
N TYR A 54 -20.75 -9.35 11.23
CA TYR A 54 -20.91 -10.66 11.84
C TYR A 54 -20.37 -10.70 13.27
N LEU A 55 -19.16 -10.17 13.49
CA LEU A 55 -18.56 -10.10 14.83
C LEU A 55 -19.38 -9.20 15.75
N GLY A 56 -19.82 -8.04 15.26
CA GLY A 56 -20.70 -7.14 16.02
C GLY A 56 -21.99 -7.83 16.48
N LEU A 57 -22.61 -8.62 15.59
CA LEU A 57 -23.85 -9.34 15.90
C LEU A 57 -23.64 -10.60 16.76
N LYS A 58 -22.55 -11.34 16.55
CA LYS A 58 -22.32 -12.62 17.22
C LYS A 58 -21.61 -12.49 18.55
N VAL A 59 -20.58 -11.64 18.63
CA VAL A 59 -19.72 -11.48 19.81
C VAL A 59 -19.98 -10.16 20.54
N GLY A 60 -20.89 -9.31 20.04
CA GLY A 60 -21.22 -8.02 20.65
C GLY A 60 -20.12 -6.96 20.54
N LEU A 61 -19.05 -7.26 19.80
CA LEU A 61 -17.85 -6.44 19.68
C LEU A 61 -17.49 -6.30 18.21
N THR A 62 -17.10 -5.08 17.81
CA THR A 62 -16.55 -4.80 16.49
C THR A 62 -15.04 -4.63 16.57
N VAL A 63 -14.37 -4.84 15.46
CA VAL A 63 -12.94 -4.56 15.29
C VAL A 63 -12.77 -3.46 14.27
N SER A 64 -11.67 -2.71 14.37
CA SER A 64 -11.36 -1.67 13.39
C SER A 64 -10.93 -2.30 12.06
N ALA A 65 -11.93 -2.75 11.29
CA ALA A 65 -11.78 -3.41 10.01
C ALA A 65 -11.08 -2.54 8.96
N SER A 66 -11.18 -1.21 9.10
CA SER A 66 -10.55 -0.24 8.20
C SER A 66 -9.02 -0.22 8.31
N ILE A 67 -8.44 -0.57 9.47
CA ILE A 67 -6.98 -0.60 9.67
C ILE A 67 -6.32 -1.69 8.79
N PRO A 68 -6.67 -2.98 8.90
CA PRO A 68 -6.08 -4.01 8.04
C PRO A 68 -6.46 -3.81 6.57
N ALA A 69 -7.66 -3.30 6.27
CA ALA A 69 -8.06 -2.99 4.90
C ALA A 69 -7.16 -1.92 4.25
N ALA A 70 -6.82 -0.85 4.96
CA ALA A 70 -5.93 0.20 4.46
C ALA A 70 -4.50 -0.33 4.23
N VAL A 71 -3.98 -1.14 5.14
CA VAL A 71 -2.65 -1.77 4.99
C VAL A 71 -2.61 -2.65 3.74
N MET A 72 -3.66 -3.44 3.49
CA MET A 72 -3.75 -4.26 2.28
C MET A 72 -3.83 -3.42 1.01
N ALA A 73 -4.53 -2.29 1.03
CA ALA A 73 -4.65 -1.42 -0.15
C ALA A 73 -3.33 -0.79 -0.57
N VAL A 74 -2.43 -0.47 0.37
CA VAL A 74 -1.09 0.06 0.08
C VAL A 74 -0.14 -1.03 -0.45
N ALA A 75 -0.40 -2.29 -0.12
CA ALA A 75 0.44 -3.42 -0.51
C ALA A 75 0.16 -3.97 -1.93
N ILE A 76 -0.96 -3.58 -2.58
CA ILE A 76 -1.50 -4.18 -3.83
C ILE A 76 -1.50 -3.17 -4.99
#